data_AF-A0A9X0CV97-F1
#
_entry.id   AF-A0A9X0CV97-F1
#
_cell.length_a   1.000
_cell.length_b   1.000
_cell.length_c   1.000
_cell.angle_alpha   90.00
_cell.angle_beta   90.00
_cell.angle_gamma   90.00
#
_symmetry.space_group_name_H-M   'P 1'
#
loop_
_entity.id
_entity.type
_entity.pdbx_description
1 polymer ?
#
loop_
_entity_poly.entity_id
_entity_poly.type
_entity_poly.pdbx_seq_one_letter_code
_entity_poly.pdbx_strand_id
1 'polypeptide(L)' 'GDLVAVGVLSGNRNFEGRIHPLTRANYLASPPLVIAYAIAGTVLIDFEKGALR' A
#
# COMPACT_ATOMS: atom_id res chain seq x y z
N GLY A 1 2.53 -4.34 18.80
CA GLY A 1 1.29 -4.05 18.07
C GLY A 1 1.22 -4.96 16.87
N ASP A 2 0.11 -5.68 16.70
CA ASP A 2 -0.09 -6.58 15.55
C ASP A 2 -0.65 -5.79 14.36
N LEU A 3 0.21 -4.96 13.77
CA LEU A 3 -0.15 -4.13 12.61
C LEU A 3 0.25 -4.85 11.32
N VAL A 4 -0.65 -4.89 10.34
CA VAL A 4 -0.32 -5.33 8.98
C VAL A 4 0.22 -4.11 8.23
N ALA A 5 1.55 -3.98 8.19
CA ALA A 5 2.18 -2.95 7.37
C ALA A 5 2.08 -3.30 5.88
N VAL A 6 1.85 -2.27 5.07
CA VAL A 6 1.52 -2.41 3.64
C VAL A 6 2.57 -1.71 2.78
N GLY A 7 3.03 -2.38 1.73
CA GLY A 7 3.79 -1.78 0.63
C GLY A 7 2.91 -1.56 -0.59
N VAL A 8 3.08 -0.43 -1.28
CA VAL A 8 2.45 -0.17 -2.58
C VAL A 8 3.54 0.13 -3.60
N LEU A 9 3.51 -0.52 -4.76
CA LEU A 9 4.58 -0.43 -5.74
C LEU A 9 4.06 -0.43 -7.18
N SER A 10 4.77 0.24 -8.08
CA SER A 10 4.48 0.26 -9.53
C SER A 10 5.25 -0.78 -10.33
N GLY A 11 5.65 -1.86 -9.66
CA GLY A 11 6.33 -3.00 -10.27
C GLY A 11 5.37 -4.06 -10.81
N ASN A 12 5.88 -5.28 -10.97
CA ASN A 12 5.15 -6.41 -11.57
C ASN A 12 5.05 -7.63 -10.65
N ARG A 13 5.65 -7.61 -9.45
CA ARG A 13 5.63 -8.72 -8.49
C ARG A 13 5.55 -8.18 -7.06
N ASN A 14 4.73 -8.81 -6.22
CA ASN A 14 4.41 -8.34 -4.86
C ASN A 14 4.46 -9.48 -3.81
N PHE A 15 5.35 -10.46 -3.99
CA PHE A 15 5.51 -11.58 -3.07
C PHE A 15 5.95 -11.09 -1.67
N GLU A 16 5.32 -11.64 -0.63
CA GLU A 16 5.67 -11.39 0.76
C GLU A 16 7.14 -11.71 1.02
N GLY A 17 7.81 -10.89 1.84
CA GLY A 17 9.23 -11.04 2.18
C GLY A 17 10.23 -10.64 1.08
N ARG A 18 9.79 -10.42 -0.18
CA ARG A 18 10.67 -9.96 -1.27
C ARG A 18 10.76 -8.44 -1.38
N ILE A 19 9.70 -7.72 -1.02
CA ILE A 19 9.66 -6.25 -1.10
C ILE A 19 10.35 -5.64 0.12
N HIS A 20 9.85 -5.95 1.31
CA HIS A 20 10.45 -5.56 2.58
C HIS A 20 10.05 -6.57 3.67
N PRO A 21 10.95 -6.96 4.60
CA PRO A 21 10.63 -7.98 5.62
C PRO A 21 9.53 -7.56 6.60
N LEU A 22 9.28 -6.25 6.73
CA LEU A 22 8.24 -5.72 7.62
C LEU A 22 6.88 -5.54 6.93
N THR A 23 6.76 -5.65 5.60
CA THR A 23 5.49 -5.47 4.88
C THR A 23 4.84 -6.82 4.57
N ARG A 24 3.85 -7.19 5.39
CA ARG A 24 3.07 -8.42 5.25
C ARG A 24 2.11 -8.37 4.06
N ALA A 25 1.64 -7.18 3.68
CA ALA A 25 0.79 -6.97 2.52
C ALA A 25 1.48 -6.07 1.48
N ASN A 26 1.38 -6.42 0.20
CA ASN A 26 2.01 -5.65 -0.88
C ASN A 26 1.07 -5.56 -2.09
N TYR A 27 0.81 -4.35 -2.60
CA TYR A 27 -0.09 -4.11 -3.72
C TYR A 27 0.62 -3.53 -4.93
N LEU A 28 0.30 -4.05 -6.11
CA LEU A 28 0.70 -3.46 -7.39
C LEU A 28 -0.29 -2.38 -7.79
N ALA A 29 0.20 -1.22 -8.15
CA ALA A 29 -0.61 -0.08 -8.57
C ALA A 29 0.07 0.69 -9.70
N SER A 30 -0.67 1.55 -10.39
CA SER A 30 -0.06 2.46 -11.37
C SER A 30 0.85 3.49 -10.67
N PRO A 31 1.86 4.07 -11.36
CA PRO A 31 2.73 5.09 -10.75
C PRO A 31 1.96 6.25 -10.09
N PRO A 32 0.87 6.80 -10.68
CA PRO A 32 0.06 7.82 -10.01
C PRO A 32 -0.61 7.34 -8.73
N LEU A 33 -1.10 6.09 -8.70
CA LEU A 33 -1.74 5.53 -7.51
C LEU A 33 -0.74 5.25 -6.38
N VAL A 34 0.49 4.85 -6.69
CA VAL A 34 1.56 4.73 -5.68
C VAL A 34 1.75 6.07 -4.97
N ILE A 35 1.80 7.17 -5.72
CA ILE A 35 1.92 8.52 -5.15
C ILE A 35 0.69 8.86 -4.31
N ALA A 36 -0.52 8.57 -4.79
CA ALA A 36 -1.74 8.84 -4.05
C ALA A 36 -1.79 8.11 -2.69
N TYR A 37 -1.44 6.82 -2.65
CA TYR A 37 -1.38 6.06 -1.41
C TYR A 37 -0.25 6.50 -0.48
N ALA A 38 0.89 6.95 -1.04
CA ALA A 38 1.97 7.52 -0.24
C ALA A 38 1.55 8.82 0.46
N ILE A 39 0.78 9.68 -0.22
CA ILE A 39 0.21 10.90 0.37
C ILE A 39 -0.86 10.56 1.40
N ALA A 40 -1.73 9.59 1.12
CA ALA A 40 -2.77 9.15 2.05
C ALA A 40 -2.21 8.48 3.32
N GLY A 41 -1.06 7.81 3.21
CA GLY A 41 -0.41 7.12 4.33
C GLY A 41 -1.11 5.82 4.76
N THR A 42 -2.17 5.41 4.09
CA THR A 42 -2.91 4.17 4.34
C THR A 42 -3.56 3.66 3.05
N VAL A 43 -3.72 2.35 2.94
CA VAL A 43 -4.51 1.72 1.87
C VAL A 43 -5.99 1.58 2.23
N LEU A 44 -6.35 1.86 3.48
CA LEU A 44 -7.73 1.88 3.96
C LEU A 44 -8.33 3.28 3.75
N ILE A 45 -8.34 3.72 2.50
CA ILE A 45 -8.87 5.02 2.08
C ILE A 45 -9.85 4.82 0.93
N ASP A 46 -11.00 5.49 1.02
CA ASP A 46 -11.89 5.68 -0.11
C ASP A 46 -11.56 7.04 -0.73
N PHE A 47 -11.05 7.07 -1.96
CA PHE A 47 -10.66 8.33 -2.60
C PHE A 47 -11.86 9.21 -2.99
N GLU A 48 -13.07 8.66 -3.06
CA GLU A 48 -14.28 9.42 -3.34
C GLU A 48 -14.91 9.98 -2.06
N LYS A 49 -14.81 9.25 -0.94
CA LYS A 49 -15.49 9.58 0.33
C LYS A 49 -14.55 10.04 1.47
N GLY A 50 -13.25 9.84 1.33
CA GLY A 50 -12.24 10.14 2.36
C GLY A 50 -11.79 8.90 3.14
N ALA A 51 -10.98 9.12 4.18
CA ALA A 51 -10.41 8.03 5.00
C ALA A 51 -11.50 7.20 5.69
N LEU A 52 -11.43 5.88 5.52
CA LEU A 52 -12.26 4.92 6.25
C LEU A 52 -11.60 4.70 7.61
N ARG A 53 -12.21 5.25 8.67
CA ARG A 53 -11.76 5.04 10.05
C ARG A 53 -12.14 3.67 10.57
#